data_AF-A0A3Q3A7V7-F1
#
_entry.id   AF-A0A3Q3A7V7-F1
#
_cell.length_a   1.000
_cell.length_b   1.000
_cell.length_c   1.000
_cell.angle_alpha   90.00
_cell.angle_beta   90.00
_cell.angle_gamma   90.00
#
_symmetry.space_group_name_H-M   'P 1'
#
loop_
_entity.id
_entity.type
_entity.pdbx_description
1 polymer ?
#
loop_
_entity_poly.entity_id
_entity_poly.type
_entity_poly.pdbx_seq_one_letter_code
_entity_poly.pdbx_strand_id
1 'polypeptide(L)'
;MLFLKSNNKRRKFSDLKKINKYIDQYHAQGLYFKNVHKIVGQTRITAKSNFTEANVGHHGNECGCSKRTRLRLRHHVRRCTSWILLWSPLTNINRGMVCLASGRNWAGTIRLTLTLLGLPYIPRASELLKYEREHLLRRLACKLHPVKLSGISCTYPHPDRTCQNLTPFSASCCRVFTTRASTMPSSKVPHVKSRCPQYPGSSIKRFPVPDDKVGWGQKWPQYDPVSYTAPEVLKKPAWADPDVGSSFSPKFNAVDGAVDRTSFEGSYRVENGKPLNPLGRTGLTGRGLLGRWGPNHAADPIVTRWKVDKSGAKIIHSVSKLPILQFVAIRRKDCGEWAIPGGMVDPGEQVSVTLQREFSEEALNSLAVPPAEKAEIHKRVTKLFQSQGFQVYKGYVDDPRNTDNAWMETIAANFHNEAGDSVSRLPLHAGDDAGQVQWVDIESSFTLYASHSHFLQLVAKERKAHW
;
A
#
# COMPACT_ATOMS: atom_id res chain seq x y z
N MET A 1 -26.14 -25.95 38.57
CA MET A 1 -25.84 -25.19 39.80
C MET A 1 -24.34 -24.84 39.81
N LEU A 2 -23.96 -23.78 40.52
CA LEU A 2 -22.60 -23.20 40.65
C LEU A 2 -21.49 -24.24 41.03
N PHE A 3 -20.18 -23.97 41.00
CA PHE A 3 -19.24 -23.13 40.24
C PHE A 3 -17.85 -23.37 40.93
N LEU A 4 -16.79 -23.61 40.16
CA LEU A 4 -15.35 -23.42 40.47
C LEU A 4 -14.54 -24.23 41.54
N LYS A 5 -13.44 -24.78 41.01
CA LYS A 5 -12.03 -24.71 41.47
C LYS A 5 -11.52 -25.55 42.67
N SER A 6 -10.56 -26.42 42.35
CA SER A 6 -9.31 -26.56 43.14
C SER A 6 -8.07 -26.73 42.25
N ASN A 7 -7.06 -25.91 42.55
CA ASN A 7 -5.61 -25.97 42.32
C ASN A 7 -4.91 -26.83 41.23
N ASN A 8 -4.34 -26.11 40.24
CA ASN A 8 -2.90 -25.77 40.11
C ASN A 8 -1.79 -26.83 39.80
N LYS A 9 -0.88 -26.42 38.88
CA LYS A 9 0.47 -26.90 38.52
C LYS A 9 0.68 -28.08 37.54
N ARG A 10 1.73 -27.88 36.72
CA ARG A 10 2.45 -28.80 35.78
C ARG A 10 1.81 -29.07 34.40
N ARG A 11 2.20 -28.27 33.39
CA ARG A 11 2.40 -28.70 31.98
C ARG A 11 3.39 -27.76 31.25
N LYS A 12 4.65 -28.19 31.20
CA LYS A 12 5.63 -27.96 30.12
C LYS A 12 6.31 -29.33 29.88
N PHE A 13 6.92 -29.53 28.71
CA PHE A 13 7.32 -30.81 28.11
C PHE A 13 6.21 -31.59 27.38
N SER A 14 5.97 -31.20 26.12
CA SER A 14 5.39 -32.08 25.09
C SER A 14 5.83 -31.73 23.64
N ASP A 15 6.25 -30.50 23.35
CA ASP A 15 6.40 -30.05 21.95
C ASP A 15 7.76 -30.30 21.28
N LEU A 16 8.78 -30.74 22.02
CA LEU A 16 10.12 -31.01 21.44
C LEU A 16 10.20 -32.30 20.59
N LYS A 17 9.15 -33.11 20.51
CA LYS A 17 9.11 -34.34 19.68
C LYS A 17 8.41 -34.18 18.32
N LYS A 18 7.89 -33.00 17.97
CA LYS A 18 7.27 -32.75 16.65
C LYS A 18 8.19 -32.09 15.61
N ILE A 19 9.31 -31.49 16.04
CA ILE A 19 10.23 -30.78 15.14
C ILE A 19 11.15 -31.77 14.37
N ASN A 20 11.59 -32.85 15.01
CA ASN A 20 12.49 -33.84 14.37
C ASN A 20 11.87 -34.64 13.21
N LYS A 21 10.56 -34.58 12.95
CA LYS A 21 9.96 -35.28 11.80
C LYS A 21 9.98 -34.46 10.50
N TYR A 22 10.27 -33.15 10.57
CA TYR A 22 10.28 -32.26 9.39
C TYR A 22 11.66 -32.13 8.71
N ILE A 23 12.74 -32.52 9.39
CA ILE A 23 14.11 -32.40 8.85
C ILE A 23 14.46 -33.62 7.98
N ASP A 24 14.08 -34.82 8.40
CA ASP A 24 14.38 -36.06 7.67
C ASP A 24 13.64 -36.17 6.32
N GLN A 25 12.53 -35.45 6.14
CA GLN A 25 11.76 -35.47 4.90
C GLN A 25 12.39 -34.61 3.78
N TYR A 26 13.29 -33.68 4.11
CA TYR A 26 14.00 -32.85 3.13
C TYR A 26 15.30 -33.48 2.59
N HIS A 27 15.79 -34.55 3.21
CA HIS A 27 16.97 -35.29 2.73
C HIS A 27 16.66 -36.37 1.66
N ALA A 28 15.39 -36.54 1.30
CA ALA A 28 14.93 -37.62 0.41
C ALA A 28 14.76 -37.25 -1.08
N GLN A 29 15.14 -36.02 -1.49
CA GLN A 29 15.04 -35.57 -2.89
C GLN A 29 16.38 -35.00 -3.36
N GLY A 30 17.27 -35.89 -3.79
CA GLY A 30 18.60 -35.50 -4.28
C GLY A 30 18.54 -34.90 -5.68
N LEU A 31 18.90 -33.61 -5.81
CA LEU A 31 19.27 -32.98 -7.08
C LEU A 31 20.57 -32.19 -6.89
N TYR A 32 21.60 -32.59 -7.63
CA TYR A 32 22.90 -31.96 -7.64
C TYR A 32 22.87 -30.60 -8.36
N PHE A 33 23.48 -29.58 -7.76
CA PHE A 33 24.15 -28.53 -8.53
C PHE A 33 25.55 -28.26 -7.96
N LYS A 34 26.57 -28.60 -8.76
CA LYS A 34 27.96 -28.21 -8.53
C LYS A 34 28.12 -26.75 -8.95
N ASN A 35 28.66 -25.89 -8.07
CA ASN A 35 29.60 -24.79 -8.35
C ASN A 35 29.54 -23.68 -7.28
N VAL A 36 30.23 -23.88 -6.14
CA VAL A 36 30.82 -22.76 -5.38
C VAL A 36 32.16 -23.20 -4.83
N HIS A 37 33.26 -22.75 -5.45
CA HIS A 37 34.58 -22.82 -4.83
C HIS A 37 34.84 -21.52 -4.02
N LYS A 38 35.09 -21.71 -2.72
CA LYS A 38 36.19 -21.03 -2.00
C LYS A 38 36.14 -19.49 -1.85
N ILE A 39 35.30 -19.00 -0.93
CA ILE A 39 35.62 -17.86 -0.03
C ILE A 39 35.13 -18.21 1.39
N VAL A 40 36.05 -18.56 2.29
CA VAL A 40 36.16 -18.18 3.72
C VAL A 40 37.47 -18.81 4.20
N GLY A 41 38.48 -18.00 4.50
CA GLY A 41 39.82 -18.46 4.88
C GLY A 41 40.43 -17.58 5.96
N GLN A 42 40.23 -17.97 7.22
CA GLN A 42 40.90 -17.57 8.45
C GLN A 42 41.91 -16.39 8.40
N THR A 43 41.54 -15.25 8.98
CA THR A 43 42.50 -14.25 9.46
C THR A 43 43.08 -14.72 10.80
N ARG A 44 44.27 -15.34 10.78
CA ARG A 44 45.08 -15.59 11.98
C ARG A 44 46.48 -15.06 11.76
N ILE A 45 46.86 -14.03 12.51
CA ILE A 45 48.18 -13.40 12.40
C ILE A 45 49.20 -14.24 13.17
N THR A 46 50.15 -14.85 12.44
CA THR A 46 51.40 -15.38 12.99
C THR A 46 52.53 -14.96 12.07
N ALA A 47 53.37 -14.02 12.55
CA ALA A 47 54.59 -13.63 11.87
C ALA A 47 55.79 -14.22 12.64
N LYS A 48 56.47 -15.19 12.04
CA LYS A 48 57.84 -15.56 12.40
C LYS A 48 58.58 -16.10 11.18
N SER A 49 59.65 -15.40 10.82
CA SER A 49 60.92 -15.90 10.28
C SER A 49 60.92 -17.13 9.38
N ASN A 50 61.44 -16.96 8.16
CA ASN A 50 62.39 -17.93 7.59
C ASN A 50 63.62 -17.18 7.05
N PHE A 51 64.79 -17.78 7.25
CA PHE A 51 66.07 -17.38 6.67
C PHE A 51 66.19 -17.92 5.24
N THR A 52 66.88 -17.18 4.38
CA THR A 52 67.64 -17.71 3.23
C THR A 52 68.81 -16.75 2.94
N GLU A 53 69.85 -17.27 2.28
CA GLU A 53 71.21 -16.76 2.39
C GLU A 53 71.62 -15.68 1.36
N ALA A 54 72.72 -14.99 1.71
CA ALA A 54 73.74 -14.39 0.83
C ALA A 54 73.31 -13.47 -0.34
N ASN A 55 73.63 -12.17 -0.21
CA ASN A 55 74.88 -11.69 -0.80
C ASN A 55 75.35 -10.29 -0.32
N VAL A 56 76.62 -10.01 -0.61
CA VAL A 56 77.47 -8.88 -0.17
C VAL A 56 77.01 -7.51 -0.69
N GLY A 57 77.19 -6.44 0.11
CA GLY A 57 77.13 -5.05 -0.36
C GLY A 57 77.30 -4.00 0.76
N HIS A 58 78.30 -3.12 0.65
CA HIS A 58 78.65 -2.09 1.65
C HIS A 58 77.54 -1.06 1.94
N HIS A 59 77.40 -0.65 3.22
CA HIS A 59 77.72 0.72 3.65
C HIS A 59 77.84 0.79 5.18
N GLY A 60 78.70 1.69 5.68
CA GLY A 60 78.99 1.87 7.11
C GLY A 60 78.42 3.16 7.70
N ASN A 61 78.93 3.48 8.91
CA ASN A 61 78.59 4.59 9.80
C ASN A 61 77.27 4.44 10.58
N GLU A 62 77.15 4.80 11.85
CA GLU A 62 78.01 4.86 13.04
C GLU A 62 77.15 5.54 14.15
N CYS A 63 77.56 5.43 15.42
CA CYS A 63 77.00 6.11 16.60
C CYS A 63 75.54 5.76 17.01
N GLY A 64 75.20 5.65 18.30
CA GLY A 64 76.01 5.69 19.52
C GLY A 64 75.15 5.90 20.78
N CYS A 65 75.51 5.24 21.90
CA CYS A 65 75.01 5.42 23.29
C CYS A 65 73.49 5.56 23.55
N SER A 66 72.80 4.60 24.19
CA SER A 66 72.92 4.18 25.61
C SER A 66 72.47 5.23 26.66
N LYS A 67 71.29 5.01 27.27
CA LYS A 67 71.18 4.60 28.70
C LYS A 67 69.78 4.10 29.10
N ARG A 68 69.75 3.30 30.17
CA ARG A 68 68.63 2.49 30.69
C ARG A 68 67.60 3.31 31.50
N THR A 69 66.39 2.77 31.69
CA THR A 69 65.84 2.36 33.02
C THR A 69 64.67 1.37 32.85
N ARG A 70 64.45 0.49 33.85
CA ARG A 70 63.56 -0.69 33.79
C ARG A 70 62.10 -0.42 34.16
N LEU A 71 61.17 -1.19 33.57
CA LEU A 71 59.82 -1.43 34.09
C LEU A 71 59.79 -2.48 35.22
N ARG A 72 58.82 -2.36 36.13
CA ARG A 72 57.97 -3.47 36.64
C ARG A 72 56.61 -2.88 37.06
N LEU A 73 55.50 -3.14 36.37
CA LEU A 73 54.61 -4.32 36.41
C LEU A 73 53.84 -4.55 37.73
N ARG A 74 52.56 -4.14 37.75
CA ARG A 74 51.38 -5.02 37.92
C ARG A 74 50.08 -4.19 37.85
N HIS A 75 49.08 -4.66 37.11
CA HIS A 75 47.71 -4.13 37.15
C HIS A 75 46.72 -5.27 37.40
N HIS A 76 45.75 -5.03 38.27
CA HIS A 76 44.63 -5.94 38.55
C HIS A 76 43.32 -5.31 38.05
N VAL A 77 42.41 -6.15 37.56
CA VAL A 77 41.09 -5.78 37.03
C VAL A 77 40.14 -5.33 38.14
N ARG A 78 39.31 -4.29 37.91
CA ARG A 78 37.98 -4.12 38.53
C ARG A 78 37.03 -3.26 37.69
N ARG A 79 35.73 -3.49 37.90
CA ARG A 79 34.59 -2.94 37.11
C ARG A 79 34.30 -1.47 37.44
N CYS A 80 33.76 -0.73 36.47
CA CYS A 80 33.12 0.58 36.70
C CYS A 80 31.60 0.47 36.64
N THR A 81 30.93 1.12 37.59
CA THR A 81 29.52 1.52 37.55
C THR A 81 29.46 2.97 38.00
N SER A 82 28.98 3.87 37.15
CA SER A 82 28.94 5.31 37.46
C SER A 82 27.51 5.82 37.59
N TRP A 83 27.21 6.37 38.77
CA TRP A 83 26.17 7.38 38.97
C TRP A 83 26.87 8.74 39.04
N ILE A 84 26.32 9.78 38.42
CA ILE A 84 26.73 11.17 38.64
C ILE A 84 25.48 12.02 38.84
N LEU A 85 25.55 12.88 39.86
CA LEU A 85 24.48 13.76 40.33
C LEU A 85 24.46 15.10 39.57
N LEU A 86 23.27 15.69 39.49
CA LEU A 86 23.06 17.05 38.98
C LEU A 86 23.40 18.12 40.03
N TRP A 87 23.87 19.28 39.56
CA TRP A 87 24.14 20.47 40.36
C TRP A 87 23.71 21.72 39.59
N SER A 88 22.84 22.55 40.18
CA SER A 88 22.95 24.03 40.26
C SER A 88 21.65 24.70 40.75
N PRO A 89 21.70 25.89 41.38
CA PRO A 89 20.62 26.41 42.24
C PRO A 89 19.81 27.59 41.66
N LEU A 90 18.79 27.99 42.42
CA LEU A 90 17.84 29.08 42.18
C LEU A 90 18.43 30.49 42.47
N THR A 91 17.99 31.48 41.68
CA THR A 91 17.46 32.83 42.03
C THR A 91 17.25 33.58 40.71
N ASN A 92 16.36 34.57 40.54
CA ASN A 92 15.80 35.53 41.49
C ASN A 92 14.35 35.93 41.09
N ILE A 93 13.56 36.46 42.02
CA ILE A 93 12.15 36.86 41.80
C ILE A 93 12.04 38.39 41.80
N ASN A 94 11.20 38.97 40.93
CA ASN A 94 10.62 40.28 41.22
C ASN A 94 9.13 40.37 40.83
N ARG A 95 8.38 41.21 41.54
CA ARG A 95 6.90 41.13 41.64
C ARG A 95 6.15 41.99 40.62
N GLY A 96 5.02 41.45 40.14
CA GLY A 96 3.90 42.20 39.57
C GLY A 96 2.62 41.38 39.75
N MET A 97 1.60 41.90 40.43
CA MET A 97 0.48 41.12 40.97
C MET A 97 -0.87 41.82 40.73
N VAL A 98 -1.70 41.28 39.83
CA VAL A 98 -3.15 41.60 39.74
C VAL A 98 -3.95 40.35 39.30
N CYS A 99 -5.07 40.12 39.98
CA CYS A 99 -6.20 39.21 39.65
C CYS A 99 -5.96 37.69 39.54
N LEU A 100 -6.27 37.00 40.65
CA LEU A 100 -6.67 35.60 40.68
C LEU A 100 -7.99 35.36 39.94
N ALA A 101 -7.96 34.59 38.84
CA ALA A 101 -9.13 33.90 38.31
C ALA A 101 -9.02 32.40 38.64
N SER A 102 -9.94 31.90 39.47
CA SER A 102 -9.92 30.54 40.02
C SER A 102 -10.38 29.47 39.02
N GLY A 103 -9.46 29.00 38.18
CA GLY A 103 -9.70 27.92 37.20
C GLY A 103 -8.59 26.85 37.19
N ARG A 104 -8.62 25.91 38.14
CA ARG A 104 -7.59 24.86 38.29
C ARG A 104 -7.67 23.80 37.17
N ASN A 105 -6.85 23.94 36.12
CA ASN A 105 -6.69 22.91 35.08
C ASN A 105 -5.41 22.06 35.29
N TRP A 106 -5.43 21.20 36.31
CA TRP A 106 -4.25 20.40 36.70
C TRP A 106 -3.88 19.33 35.66
N ALA A 107 -4.86 18.82 34.90
CA ALA A 107 -4.64 17.82 33.85
C ALA A 107 -3.75 18.36 32.70
N GLY A 108 -3.90 19.64 32.33
CA GLY A 108 -3.07 20.27 31.31
C GLY A 108 -1.58 20.29 31.68
N THR A 109 -1.26 20.69 32.92
CA THR A 109 0.12 20.71 33.43
C THR A 109 0.73 19.31 33.50
N ILE A 110 -0.02 18.33 34.02
CA ILE A 110 0.43 16.92 34.11
C ILE A 110 0.72 16.36 32.71
N ARG A 111 -0.17 16.60 31.73
CA ARG A 111 0.00 16.14 30.35
C ARG A 111 1.24 16.76 29.68
N LEU A 112 1.51 18.04 29.91
CA LEU A 112 2.71 18.70 29.36
C LEU A 112 3.98 18.11 29.97
N THR A 113 4.04 17.94 31.29
CA THR A 113 5.20 17.35 31.99
C THR A 113 5.45 15.90 31.57
N LEU A 114 4.42 15.06 31.43
CA LEU A 114 4.57 13.68 30.96
C LEU A 114 5.04 13.61 29.50
N THR A 115 4.56 14.52 28.65
CA THR A 115 5.00 14.62 27.24
C THR A 115 6.47 15.01 27.13
N LEU A 116 6.92 15.96 27.95
CA LEU A 116 8.33 16.38 28.04
C LEU A 116 9.26 15.29 28.62
N LEU A 117 8.70 14.32 29.35
CA LEU A 117 9.41 13.17 29.92
C LEU A 117 9.24 11.87 29.10
N GLY A 118 8.58 11.92 27.93
CA GLY A 118 8.39 10.76 27.05
C GLY A 118 7.48 9.65 27.60
N LEU A 119 6.63 9.96 28.58
CA LEU A 119 5.72 9.00 29.22
C LEU A 119 4.29 9.11 28.68
N PRO A 120 3.60 8.00 28.39
CA PRO A 120 2.23 8.03 27.89
C PRO A 120 1.23 8.46 28.97
N TYR A 121 0.36 9.42 28.64
CA TYR A 121 -0.73 9.87 29.50
C TYR A 121 -2.07 9.24 29.05
N ILE A 122 -2.77 8.58 29.97
CA ILE A 122 -4.08 7.95 29.74
C ILE A 122 -5.13 8.71 30.58
N PRO A 123 -6.07 9.46 29.97
CA PRO A 123 -7.12 10.18 30.69
C PRO A 123 -8.13 9.23 31.34
N ARG A 124 -8.76 9.66 32.45
CA ARG A 124 -9.92 8.94 33.02
C ARG A 124 -11.21 9.38 32.33
N ALA A 125 -12.18 8.47 32.23
CA ALA A 125 -13.44 8.67 31.51
C ALA A 125 -14.23 9.94 31.92
N SER A 126 -14.10 10.39 33.17
CA SER A 126 -14.75 11.62 33.66
C SER A 126 -14.23 12.92 33.03
N GLU A 127 -13.05 12.93 32.42
CA GLU A 127 -12.50 14.11 31.74
C GLU A 127 -12.97 14.22 30.29
N LEU A 128 -13.17 13.08 29.60
CA LEU A 128 -13.73 13.01 28.25
C LEU A 128 -15.14 13.63 28.18
N LEU A 129 -15.99 13.31 29.16
CA LEU A 129 -17.36 13.80 29.25
C LEU A 129 -17.46 15.34 29.47
N LYS A 130 -16.45 15.97 30.09
CA LYS A 130 -16.38 17.44 30.18
C LYS A 130 -16.00 18.07 28.84
N TYR A 131 -15.06 17.46 28.13
CA TYR A 131 -14.56 17.96 26.85
C TYR A 131 -15.65 18.00 25.77
N GLU A 132 -16.46 16.93 25.66
CA GLU A 132 -17.59 16.90 24.71
C GLU A 132 -18.66 17.96 25.02
N ARG A 133 -18.95 18.21 26.30
CA ARG A 133 -19.99 19.15 26.72
C ARG A 133 -19.63 20.60 26.38
N GLU A 134 -18.36 21.01 26.57
CA GLU A 134 -17.90 22.34 26.13
C GLU A 134 -17.86 22.48 24.61
N HIS A 135 -17.50 21.41 23.89
CA HIS A 135 -17.41 21.43 22.43
C HIS A 135 -18.80 21.48 21.76
N LEU A 136 -19.84 20.91 22.37
CA LEU A 136 -21.23 21.04 21.93
C LEU A 136 -21.78 22.46 22.13
N LEU A 137 -21.51 23.08 23.29
CA LEU A 137 -21.96 24.46 23.58
C LEU A 137 -21.33 25.48 22.61
N ARG A 138 -20.06 25.31 22.23
CA ARG A 138 -19.42 26.16 21.21
C ARG A 138 -20.01 25.99 19.80
N ARG A 139 -20.54 24.80 19.46
CA ARG A 139 -21.19 24.57 18.15
C ARG A 139 -22.60 25.17 18.07
N LEU A 140 -23.30 25.32 19.19
CA LEU A 140 -24.63 25.93 19.23
C LEU A 140 -24.58 27.47 19.13
N ALA A 141 -23.51 28.11 19.59
CA ALA A 141 -23.35 29.57 19.56
C ALA A 141 -23.15 30.18 18.15
N CYS A 142 -22.76 29.39 17.15
CA CYS A 142 -22.40 29.89 15.80
C CYS A 142 -23.53 29.83 14.75
N LYS A 143 -24.80 29.73 15.16
CA LYS A 143 -25.96 29.64 14.24
C LYS A 143 -27.13 30.57 14.59
N LEU A 144 -26.87 31.85 14.83
CA LEU A 144 -27.93 32.86 14.99
C LEU A 144 -27.54 34.22 14.39
N HIS A 145 -28.07 34.53 13.19
CA HIS A 145 -28.40 35.91 12.78
C HIS A 145 -29.64 35.91 11.86
N PRO A 146 -30.53 36.92 11.94
CA PRO A 146 -31.89 36.81 11.44
C PRO A 146 -32.11 37.48 10.08
N VAL A 147 -33.11 37.01 9.32
CA VAL A 147 -33.73 37.72 8.18
C VAL A 147 -35.24 37.76 8.40
N LYS A 148 -35.87 38.90 8.06
CA LYS A 148 -37.27 39.24 8.39
C LYS A 148 -38.31 38.50 7.55
N LEU A 149 -39.53 38.43 8.11
CA LEU A 149 -40.72 37.80 7.56
C LEU A 149 -41.56 38.68 6.64
N SER A 150 -42.04 38.08 5.55
CA SER A 150 -43.40 38.18 4.99
C SER A 150 -43.65 37.00 4.02
N GLY A 151 -44.86 36.47 3.83
CA GLY A 151 -46.05 36.54 4.69
C GLY A 151 -47.39 36.42 3.94
N ILE A 152 -48.07 35.26 4.04
CA ILE A 152 -49.54 35.04 4.23
C ILE A 152 -49.88 33.54 4.00
N SER A 153 -50.52 32.91 5.01
CA SER A 153 -51.61 31.89 5.02
C SER A 153 -51.99 31.10 3.73
N CYS A 154 -52.35 29.79 3.74
CA CYS A 154 -52.66 28.76 4.77
C CYS A 154 -52.19 27.35 4.24
N THR A 155 -52.40 26.15 4.82
CA THR A 155 -53.17 25.64 5.99
C THR A 155 -52.45 24.41 6.65
N TYR A 156 -53.16 23.47 7.29
CA TYR A 156 -52.69 22.25 8.01
C TYR A 156 -53.68 21.06 7.77
N PRO A 157 -53.46 19.78 8.19
CA PRO A 157 -52.49 19.27 9.18
C PRO A 157 -51.65 17.99 8.88
N HIS A 158 -50.73 17.74 9.82
CA HIS A 158 -49.75 16.66 10.09
C HIS A 158 -50.34 15.22 10.32
N PRO A 159 -49.53 14.11 10.49
CA PRO A 159 -48.22 14.08 11.16
C PRO A 159 -47.07 13.22 10.62
N ASP A 160 -45.89 13.51 11.19
CA ASP A 160 -44.57 12.94 10.91
C ASP A 160 -44.37 11.49 11.34
N ARG A 161 -43.45 10.82 10.65
CA ARG A 161 -42.45 10.00 11.33
C ARG A 161 -41.05 10.26 10.77
N THR A 162 -40.11 10.45 11.68
CA THR A 162 -38.79 11.01 11.42
C THR A 162 -37.85 10.01 10.74
N CYS A 163 -37.50 10.28 9.48
CA CYS A 163 -36.28 9.71 8.91
C CYS A 163 -35.07 10.38 9.57
N GLN A 164 -34.23 9.59 10.24
CA GLN A 164 -32.92 10.07 10.66
C GLN A 164 -32.07 10.30 9.41
N ASN A 165 -31.67 11.56 9.19
CA ASN A 165 -30.72 11.92 8.15
C ASN A 165 -29.34 11.33 8.47
N LEU A 166 -29.14 10.07 8.11
CA LEU A 166 -27.81 9.53 7.87
C LEU A 166 -27.25 10.30 6.67
N THR A 167 -26.35 11.23 6.95
CA THR A 167 -25.60 11.95 5.92
C THR A 167 -24.95 10.91 5.00
N PRO A 168 -25.18 10.94 3.68
CA PRO A 168 -24.50 10.02 2.79
C PRO A 168 -23.00 10.20 2.96
N PHE A 169 -22.25 9.10 2.88
CA PHE A 169 -20.80 9.15 2.79
C PHE A 169 -20.44 10.01 1.56
N SER A 170 -20.12 11.28 1.83
CA SER A 170 -19.65 12.18 0.80
C SER A 170 -18.41 11.54 0.19
N ALA A 171 -18.38 11.45 -1.14
CA ALA A 171 -17.19 11.14 -1.91
C ALA A 171 -16.21 12.32 -1.81
N SER A 172 -15.72 12.58 -0.60
CA SER A 172 -14.59 13.42 -0.29
C SER A 172 -13.34 12.71 -0.77
N CYS A 173 -13.21 12.64 -2.11
CA CYS A 173 -11.93 12.73 -2.77
C CYS A 173 -11.26 13.99 -2.20
N CYS A 174 -10.42 13.80 -1.18
CA CYS A 174 -9.55 14.84 -0.65
C CYS A 174 -8.80 15.47 -1.82
N ARG A 175 -8.48 16.76 -1.71
CA ARG A 175 -7.95 17.64 -2.78
C ARG A 175 -6.55 17.22 -3.30
N VAL A 176 -6.44 16.03 -3.87
CA VAL A 176 -5.20 15.39 -4.37
C VAL A 176 -5.24 15.27 -5.89
N PHE A 177 -6.43 15.04 -6.46
CA PHE A 177 -6.64 14.90 -7.90
C PHE A 177 -7.38 16.11 -8.46
N THR A 178 -6.78 16.78 -9.45
CA THR A 178 -7.54 17.69 -10.31
C THR A 178 -8.26 16.89 -11.41
N THR A 179 -9.59 16.91 -11.42
CA THR A 179 -10.45 16.36 -12.49
C THR A 179 -10.43 17.20 -13.78
N ARG A 180 -9.36 17.96 -14.03
CA ARG A 180 -9.23 18.88 -15.18
C ARG A 180 -8.98 18.16 -16.50
N ALA A 181 -8.43 16.94 -16.46
CA ALA A 181 -8.42 16.05 -17.61
C ALA A 181 -9.78 15.35 -17.73
N SER A 182 -10.35 15.30 -18.94
CA SER A 182 -11.54 14.50 -19.20
C SER A 182 -11.25 13.05 -18.85
N THR A 183 -11.84 12.56 -17.75
CA THR A 183 -11.83 11.11 -17.46
C THR A 183 -12.58 10.43 -18.59
N MET A 184 -11.85 9.77 -19.48
CA MET A 184 -12.42 9.14 -20.66
C MET A 184 -13.31 7.98 -20.22
N PRO A 185 -14.53 7.86 -20.75
CA PRO A 185 -15.41 6.74 -20.43
C PRO A 185 -14.81 5.43 -20.95
N SER A 186 -15.29 4.30 -20.42
CA SER A 186 -14.90 2.97 -20.89
C SER A 186 -15.14 2.79 -22.39
N SER A 187 -14.30 1.97 -23.02
CA SER A 187 -14.35 1.73 -24.46
C SER A 187 -15.63 0.98 -24.82
N LYS A 188 -16.29 1.39 -25.92
CA LYS A 188 -17.44 0.67 -26.49
C LYS A 188 -17.03 -0.57 -27.31
N VAL A 189 -15.74 -0.83 -27.46
CA VAL A 189 -15.22 -2.04 -28.13
C VAL A 189 -15.49 -3.26 -27.22
N PRO A 190 -16.00 -4.39 -27.75
CA PRO A 190 -16.22 -5.59 -26.95
C PRO A 190 -14.94 -6.03 -26.24
N HIS A 191 -15.03 -6.29 -24.94
CA HIS A 191 -13.90 -6.74 -24.12
C HIS A 191 -13.26 -8.02 -24.71
N VAL A 192 -11.94 -8.06 -24.87
CA VAL A 192 -11.22 -9.15 -25.55
C VAL A 192 -10.50 -10.03 -24.53
N LYS A 193 -9.75 -9.44 -23.59
CA LYS A 193 -8.98 -10.18 -22.58
C LYS A 193 -9.92 -10.97 -21.65
N SER A 194 -11.07 -10.39 -21.32
CA SER A 194 -12.17 -11.01 -20.57
C SER A 194 -12.75 -12.27 -21.23
N ARG A 195 -12.49 -12.50 -22.53
CA ARG A 195 -12.93 -13.68 -23.31
C ARG A 195 -11.79 -14.61 -23.72
N CYS A 196 -10.58 -14.41 -23.22
CA CYS A 196 -9.43 -15.30 -23.50
C CYS A 196 -9.81 -16.78 -23.22
N PRO A 197 -9.57 -17.73 -24.17
CA PRO A 197 -10.18 -19.06 -24.11
C PRO A 197 -9.92 -19.88 -22.84
N GLN A 198 -8.79 -19.67 -22.18
CA GLN A 198 -8.43 -20.33 -20.92
C GLN A 198 -8.44 -19.31 -19.77
N TYR A 199 -9.09 -19.67 -18.66
CA TYR A 199 -9.17 -18.82 -17.49
C TYR A 199 -7.83 -18.83 -16.71
N PRO A 200 -7.27 -17.67 -16.30
CA PRO A 200 -5.96 -17.58 -15.65
C PRO A 200 -5.77 -18.53 -14.47
N GLY A 201 -4.55 -19.05 -14.32
CA GLY A 201 -4.19 -19.96 -13.22
C GLY A 201 -4.91 -21.32 -13.20
N SER A 202 -5.63 -21.68 -14.29
CA SER A 202 -6.47 -22.87 -14.32
C SER A 202 -6.43 -23.58 -15.69
N SER A 203 -6.97 -24.79 -15.77
CA SER A 203 -7.24 -25.50 -17.03
C SER A 203 -8.66 -25.25 -17.58
N ILE A 204 -9.43 -24.36 -16.95
CA ILE A 204 -10.82 -24.10 -17.32
C ILE A 204 -10.87 -23.35 -18.64
N LYS A 205 -11.66 -23.87 -19.57
CA LYS A 205 -11.94 -23.23 -20.85
C LYS A 205 -13.27 -22.47 -20.75
N ARG A 206 -13.30 -21.24 -21.26
CA ARG A 206 -14.51 -20.43 -21.38
C ARG A 206 -15.38 -20.96 -22.52
N PHE A 207 -16.70 -20.77 -22.42
CA PHE A 207 -17.59 -20.91 -23.56
C PHE A 207 -17.24 -19.85 -24.63
N PRO A 208 -17.03 -20.19 -25.92
CA PRO A 208 -16.67 -19.21 -26.94
C PRO A 208 -17.78 -18.17 -27.15
N VAL A 209 -17.44 -16.88 -26.99
CA VAL A 209 -18.37 -15.75 -27.22
C VAL A 209 -17.90 -14.93 -28.42
N PRO A 210 -18.58 -15.02 -29.58
CA PRO A 210 -18.35 -14.13 -30.72
C PRO A 210 -18.71 -12.67 -30.40
N ASP A 211 -18.08 -11.71 -31.10
CA ASP A 211 -18.24 -10.27 -30.83
C ASP A 211 -19.71 -9.80 -30.93
N ASP A 212 -20.49 -10.33 -31.87
CA ASP A 212 -21.92 -10.02 -32.03
C ASP A 212 -22.82 -10.61 -30.92
N LYS A 213 -22.28 -11.49 -30.08
CA LYS A 213 -22.98 -12.12 -28.95
C LYS A 213 -22.55 -11.61 -27.58
N VAL A 214 -21.54 -10.73 -27.49
CA VAL A 214 -21.07 -10.16 -26.22
C VAL A 214 -22.20 -9.40 -25.50
N GLY A 215 -22.93 -8.55 -26.22
CA GLY A 215 -23.98 -7.71 -25.64
C GLY A 215 -25.16 -8.52 -25.07
N TRP A 216 -25.45 -8.34 -23.78
CA TRP A 216 -26.56 -9.02 -23.10
C TRP A 216 -27.94 -8.80 -23.71
N GLY A 217 -28.17 -7.67 -24.40
CA GLY A 217 -29.43 -7.38 -25.11
C GLY A 217 -29.71 -8.35 -26.27
N GLN A 218 -28.68 -8.98 -26.82
CA GLN A 218 -28.84 -10.05 -27.80
C GLN A 218 -29.37 -11.31 -27.11
N LYS A 219 -30.55 -11.78 -27.54
CA LYS A 219 -31.08 -13.10 -27.15
C LYS A 219 -30.14 -14.18 -27.71
N TRP A 220 -29.72 -15.09 -26.83
CA TRP A 220 -28.86 -16.22 -27.19
C TRP A 220 -29.13 -17.42 -26.27
N PRO A 221 -30.20 -18.22 -26.53
CA PRO A 221 -30.57 -19.35 -25.69
C PRO A 221 -29.54 -20.48 -25.62
N GLN A 222 -28.64 -20.55 -26.60
CA GLN A 222 -27.55 -21.53 -26.67
C GLN A 222 -26.30 -21.13 -25.86
N TYR A 223 -26.35 -20.01 -25.13
CA TYR A 223 -25.25 -19.57 -24.28
C TYR A 223 -25.16 -20.43 -23.01
N ASP A 224 -24.16 -21.31 -22.95
CA ASP A 224 -23.93 -22.24 -21.83
C ASP A 224 -22.56 -21.97 -21.17
N PRO A 225 -22.42 -20.88 -20.40
CA PRO A 225 -21.15 -20.48 -19.80
C PRO A 225 -20.71 -21.44 -18.69
N VAL A 226 -19.45 -21.88 -18.75
CA VAL A 226 -18.86 -22.74 -17.72
C VAL A 226 -18.91 -22.03 -16.36
N SER A 227 -19.41 -22.71 -15.33
CA SER A 227 -19.41 -22.18 -13.96
C SER A 227 -18.08 -22.47 -13.27
N TYR A 228 -17.36 -21.42 -12.85
CA TYR A 228 -16.08 -21.56 -12.16
C TYR A 228 -15.87 -20.51 -11.07
N THR A 229 -15.31 -20.94 -9.95
CA THR A 229 -14.78 -20.10 -8.87
C THR A 229 -13.59 -20.84 -8.27
N ALA A 230 -12.47 -20.14 -8.08
CA ALA A 230 -11.20 -20.76 -7.73
C ALA A 230 -11.25 -21.36 -6.32
N PRO A 231 -10.55 -22.49 -6.05
CA PRO A 231 -10.57 -23.14 -4.74
C PRO A 231 -10.16 -22.23 -3.57
N GLU A 232 -9.28 -21.25 -3.79
CA GLU A 232 -8.94 -20.21 -2.80
C GLU A 232 -10.07 -19.24 -2.49
N VAL A 233 -10.86 -18.83 -3.49
CA VAL A 233 -12.06 -18.00 -3.29
C VAL A 233 -13.15 -18.81 -2.55
N LEU A 234 -13.32 -20.09 -2.90
CA LEU A 234 -14.27 -21.00 -2.25
C LEU A 234 -13.95 -21.29 -0.77
N LYS A 235 -12.69 -21.11 -0.33
CA LYS A 235 -12.30 -21.17 1.09
C LYS A 235 -12.82 -19.99 1.92
N LYS A 236 -13.39 -18.95 1.28
CA LYS A 236 -13.95 -17.74 1.92
C LYS A 236 -12.95 -17.02 2.84
N PRO A 237 -11.74 -16.68 2.37
CA PRO A 237 -10.85 -15.76 3.09
C PRO A 237 -11.53 -14.38 3.26
N ALA A 238 -11.03 -13.53 4.16
CA ALA A 238 -11.65 -12.25 4.50
C ALA A 238 -11.87 -11.29 3.29
N TRP A 239 -11.05 -11.41 2.25
CA TRP A 239 -11.17 -10.66 1.00
C TRP A 239 -12.20 -11.22 0.01
N ALA A 240 -12.74 -12.42 0.24
CA ALA A 240 -13.72 -13.08 -0.62
C ALA A 240 -15.13 -13.08 -0.01
N ASP A 241 -16.14 -12.92 -0.85
CA ASP A 241 -17.53 -13.09 -0.45
C ASP A 241 -17.89 -14.59 -0.26
N PRO A 242 -18.93 -14.92 0.52
CA PRO A 242 -19.66 -16.16 0.35
C PRO A 242 -20.32 -16.26 -1.04
N ASP A 243 -20.85 -17.43 -1.39
CA ASP A 243 -21.77 -17.53 -2.54
C ASP A 243 -23.12 -16.91 -2.19
N VAL A 244 -23.75 -16.23 -3.16
CA VAL A 244 -25.06 -15.58 -2.93
C VAL A 244 -26.13 -16.64 -2.66
N GLY A 245 -26.94 -16.40 -1.62
CA GLY A 245 -28.01 -17.28 -1.20
C GLY A 245 -28.70 -16.78 0.08
N SER A 246 -29.50 -17.62 0.72
CA SER A 246 -30.24 -17.27 1.94
C SER A 246 -29.36 -16.79 3.10
N SER A 247 -28.12 -17.28 3.20
CA SER A 247 -27.14 -16.88 4.22
C SER A 247 -26.29 -15.67 3.85
N PHE A 248 -26.34 -15.20 2.61
CA PHE A 248 -25.55 -14.06 2.13
C PHE A 248 -26.28 -13.33 0.99
N SER A 249 -26.89 -12.20 1.34
CA SER A 249 -27.67 -11.33 0.45
C SER A 249 -27.01 -9.94 0.35
N PRO A 250 -25.96 -9.78 -0.47
CA PRO A 250 -25.22 -8.53 -0.60
C PRO A 250 -26.07 -7.39 -1.20
N LYS A 251 -25.77 -6.15 -0.81
CA LYS A 251 -26.41 -4.93 -1.35
C LYS A 251 -25.68 -4.45 -2.60
N PHE A 252 -25.98 -5.08 -3.74
CA PHE A 252 -25.45 -4.65 -5.04
C PHE A 252 -25.85 -3.21 -5.40
N ASN A 253 -25.02 -2.55 -6.21
CA ASN A 253 -25.14 -1.13 -6.59
C ASN A 253 -25.15 -0.14 -5.40
N ALA A 254 -24.58 -0.53 -4.25
CA ALA A 254 -24.51 0.29 -3.05
C ALA A 254 -23.22 0.02 -2.26
N VAL A 255 -22.90 0.89 -1.30
CA VAL A 255 -21.87 0.61 -0.29
C VAL A 255 -22.46 -0.33 0.77
N ASP A 256 -21.90 -1.54 0.86
CA ASP A 256 -22.42 -2.66 1.66
C ASP A 256 -21.51 -2.91 2.87
N GLY A 257 -21.67 -2.08 3.89
CA GLY A 257 -20.79 -2.08 5.06
C GLY A 257 -19.40 -1.54 4.71
N ALA A 258 -18.39 -2.41 4.76
CA ALA A 258 -17.00 -2.07 4.40
C ALA A 258 -16.65 -2.43 2.93
N VAL A 259 -17.58 -3.02 2.17
CA VAL A 259 -17.36 -3.38 0.77
C VAL A 259 -18.16 -2.41 -0.11
N ASP A 260 -17.48 -1.62 -0.94
CA ASP A 260 -18.14 -0.89 -2.01
C ASP A 260 -18.58 -1.89 -3.09
N ARG A 261 -19.86 -1.88 -3.44
CA ARG A 261 -20.44 -2.67 -4.53
C ARG A 261 -21.08 -1.76 -5.58
N THR A 262 -20.80 -0.46 -5.56
CA THR A 262 -21.12 0.45 -6.67
C THR A 262 -20.16 0.21 -7.84
N SER A 263 -20.59 0.48 -9.07
CA SER A 263 -19.72 0.40 -10.25
C SER A 263 -19.47 1.80 -10.80
N PHE A 264 -18.25 2.00 -11.29
CA PHE A 264 -17.85 3.22 -11.98
C PHE A 264 -18.51 3.37 -13.36
N GLU A 265 -19.08 2.29 -13.92
CA GLU A 265 -19.92 2.29 -15.13
C GLU A 265 -21.40 2.61 -14.85
N GLY A 266 -21.75 2.90 -13.58
CA GLY A 266 -23.13 3.11 -13.13
C GLY A 266 -23.82 1.82 -12.69
N SER A 267 -25.16 1.84 -12.58
CA SER A 267 -25.90 0.69 -12.04
C SER A 267 -25.86 -0.53 -12.96
N TYR A 268 -25.26 -1.63 -12.51
CA TYR A 268 -25.28 -2.91 -13.22
C TYR A 268 -26.52 -3.73 -12.88
N ARG A 269 -26.90 -4.63 -13.79
CA ARG A 269 -28.07 -5.50 -13.62
C ARG A 269 -27.75 -6.68 -12.69
N VAL A 270 -28.76 -7.15 -11.99
CA VAL A 270 -28.70 -8.35 -11.14
C VAL A 270 -29.78 -9.32 -11.62
N GLU A 271 -29.40 -10.56 -11.88
CA GLU A 271 -30.25 -11.62 -12.42
C GLU A 271 -30.01 -12.90 -11.59
N ASN A 272 -31.09 -13.57 -11.18
CA ASN A 272 -31.03 -14.76 -10.29
C ASN A 272 -30.15 -14.54 -9.04
N GLY A 273 -30.19 -13.32 -8.48
CA GLY A 273 -29.40 -12.91 -7.32
C GLY A 273 -27.91 -12.67 -7.60
N LYS A 274 -27.43 -12.78 -8.84
CA LYS A 274 -26.03 -12.53 -9.22
C LYS A 274 -25.92 -11.29 -10.10
N PRO A 275 -24.85 -10.49 -9.97
CA PRO A 275 -24.65 -9.36 -10.86
C PRO A 275 -24.27 -9.84 -12.27
N LEU A 276 -24.58 -9.04 -13.27
CA LEU A 276 -24.17 -9.26 -14.67
C LEU A 276 -23.13 -8.21 -15.06
N ASN A 277 -22.00 -8.69 -15.60
CA ASN A 277 -20.88 -7.87 -16.09
C ASN A 277 -21.38 -6.78 -17.06
N PRO A 278 -21.16 -5.48 -16.78
CA PRO A 278 -21.76 -4.40 -17.54
C PRO A 278 -21.30 -4.37 -19.01
N LEU A 279 -20.12 -4.92 -19.33
CA LEU A 279 -19.55 -4.92 -20.68
C LEU A 279 -19.93 -6.16 -21.51
N GLY A 280 -20.60 -7.16 -20.92
CA GLY A 280 -21.16 -8.30 -21.67
C GLY A 280 -20.77 -9.69 -21.17
N ARG A 281 -21.08 -10.68 -22.02
CA ARG A 281 -20.79 -12.10 -21.82
C ARG A 281 -19.31 -12.41 -21.96
N THR A 282 -18.76 -13.10 -20.98
CA THR A 282 -17.36 -13.55 -20.94
C THR A 282 -17.19 -15.03 -21.28
N GLY A 283 -18.26 -15.81 -21.30
CA GLY A 283 -18.23 -17.27 -21.47
C GLY A 283 -18.01 -18.06 -20.18
N LEU A 284 -18.05 -17.42 -19.01
CA LEU A 284 -17.79 -18.06 -17.72
C LEU A 284 -18.61 -17.39 -16.60
N THR A 285 -19.35 -18.18 -15.83
CA THR A 285 -20.13 -17.73 -14.66
C THR A 285 -19.43 -18.08 -13.35
N GLY A 286 -19.93 -17.52 -12.24
CA GLY A 286 -19.22 -17.54 -10.96
C GLY A 286 -18.20 -16.39 -10.89
N ARG A 287 -17.24 -16.46 -9.96
CA ARG A 287 -16.29 -15.37 -9.70
C ARG A 287 -14.87 -15.63 -10.23
N GLY A 288 -14.56 -16.86 -10.65
CA GLY A 288 -13.19 -17.23 -10.97
C GLY A 288 -12.24 -16.96 -9.79
N LEU A 289 -11.16 -16.20 -10.02
CA LEU A 289 -10.18 -15.76 -9.02
C LEU A 289 -10.62 -14.52 -8.22
N LEU A 290 -11.71 -13.84 -8.61
CA LEU A 290 -12.12 -12.59 -7.97
C LEU A 290 -12.86 -12.86 -6.64
N GLY A 291 -12.57 -12.05 -5.62
CA GLY A 291 -13.14 -12.23 -4.29
C GLY A 291 -14.62 -11.87 -4.21
N ARG A 292 -14.99 -10.73 -4.81
CA ARG A 292 -16.32 -10.13 -4.69
C ARG A 292 -17.21 -10.48 -5.87
N TRP A 293 -18.52 -10.63 -5.59
CA TRP A 293 -19.53 -10.60 -6.64
C TRP A 293 -19.71 -9.16 -7.15
N GLY A 294 -19.64 -8.97 -8.47
CA GLY A 294 -19.74 -7.67 -9.12
C GLY A 294 -18.38 -6.98 -9.28
N PRO A 295 -18.30 -5.65 -9.08
CA PRO A 295 -17.05 -4.93 -9.22
C PRO A 295 -16.04 -5.33 -8.13
N ASN A 296 -14.79 -5.50 -8.53
CA ASN A 296 -13.64 -5.73 -7.66
C ASN A 296 -12.68 -4.55 -7.90
N HIS A 297 -12.69 -3.58 -6.98
CA HIS A 297 -11.97 -2.32 -7.15
C HIS A 297 -10.47 -2.46 -6.88
N ALA A 298 -9.67 -1.90 -7.79
CA ALA A 298 -8.22 -1.76 -7.70
C ALA A 298 -7.82 -0.27 -7.78
N ALA A 299 -6.54 0.01 -7.55
CA ALA A 299 -5.96 1.32 -7.75
C ALA A 299 -4.57 1.24 -8.39
N ASP A 300 -4.36 2.01 -9.47
CA ASP A 300 -3.16 1.96 -10.32
C ASP A 300 -2.32 3.26 -10.21
N PRO A 301 -1.25 3.28 -9.40
CA PRO A 301 -0.40 4.46 -9.19
C PRO A 301 0.66 4.58 -10.30
N ILE A 302 0.36 5.39 -11.31
CA ILE A 302 1.25 5.64 -12.45
C ILE A 302 2.28 6.72 -12.05
N VAL A 303 3.33 6.30 -11.36
CA VAL A 303 4.46 7.15 -10.98
C VAL A 303 5.39 7.37 -12.17
N THR A 304 5.66 8.65 -12.51
CA THR A 304 6.41 9.03 -13.72
C THR A 304 7.54 10.04 -13.46
N ARG A 305 8.54 10.06 -14.35
CA ARG A 305 9.64 11.04 -14.39
C ARG A 305 10.09 11.29 -15.83
N TRP A 306 10.68 12.44 -16.13
CA TRP A 306 11.35 12.65 -17.41
C TRP A 306 12.60 11.77 -17.55
N LYS A 307 12.83 11.22 -18.75
CA LYS A 307 14.13 10.64 -19.10
C LYS A 307 15.11 11.78 -19.33
N VAL A 308 16.24 11.77 -18.64
CA VAL A 308 17.27 12.83 -18.73
C VAL A 308 18.62 12.28 -19.12
N ASP A 309 19.44 13.12 -19.74
CA ASP A 309 20.84 12.81 -20.04
C ASP A 309 21.77 13.09 -18.84
N LYS A 310 23.09 12.99 -19.05
CA LYS A 310 24.11 13.23 -18.02
C LYS A 310 24.16 14.68 -17.49
N SER A 311 23.62 15.64 -18.24
CA SER A 311 23.51 17.05 -17.81
C SER A 311 22.22 17.35 -17.04
N GLY A 312 21.26 16.40 -17.04
CA GLY A 312 19.92 16.60 -16.50
C GLY A 312 18.92 17.17 -17.53
N ALA A 313 19.32 17.38 -18.78
CA ALA A 313 18.41 17.82 -19.84
C ALA A 313 17.47 16.68 -20.27
N LYS A 314 16.21 17.01 -20.60
CA LYS A 314 15.21 16.03 -21.04
C LYS A 314 15.60 15.43 -22.40
N ILE A 315 15.64 14.11 -22.51
CA ILE A 315 15.92 13.44 -23.79
C ILE A 315 14.69 13.57 -24.69
N ILE A 316 14.90 14.13 -25.88
CA ILE A 316 13.87 14.29 -26.91
C ILE A 316 13.87 13.08 -27.84
N HIS A 317 12.71 12.50 -28.10
CA HIS A 317 12.57 11.39 -29.04
C HIS A 317 12.79 11.86 -30.49
N SER A 318 13.53 11.06 -31.27
CA SER A 318 14.01 11.44 -32.60
C SER A 318 12.90 11.65 -33.63
N VAL A 319 11.81 10.88 -33.54
CA VAL A 319 10.69 10.93 -34.49
C VAL A 319 9.65 11.97 -34.06
N SER A 320 9.09 11.82 -32.86
CA SER A 320 7.96 12.65 -32.37
C SER A 320 8.38 14.06 -31.96
N LYS A 321 9.68 14.33 -31.77
CA LYS A 321 10.24 15.59 -31.26
C LYS A 321 9.71 16.01 -29.88
N LEU A 322 9.11 15.08 -29.15
CA LEU A 322 8.61 15.25 -27.78
C LEU A 322 9.57 14.61 -26.76
N PRO A 323 9.62 15.10 -25.51
CA PRO A 323 10.42 14.50 -24.46
C PRO A 323 9.97 13.08 -24.12
N ILE A 324 10.92 12.21 -23.81
CA ILE A 324 10.67 10.83 -23.37
C ILE A 324 10.29 10.83 -21.88
N LEU A 325 9.14 10.28 -21.57
CA LEU A 325 8.64 10.08 -20.21
C LEU A 325 8.93 8.63 -19.79
N GLN A 326 9.27 8.41 -18.52
CA GLN A 326 9.42 7.08 -17.94
C GLN A 326 8.36 6.85 -16.87
N PHE A 327 7.93 5.61 -16.68
CA PHE A 327 7.10 5.16 -15.57
C PHE A 327 7.77 4.02 -14.79
N VAL A 328 7.32 3.77 -13.56
CA VAL A 328 7.71 2.58 -12.81
C VAL A 328 6.83 1.41 -13.23
N ALA A 329 7.46 0.33 -13.70
CA ALA A 329 6.78 -0.91 -14.07
C ALA A 329 7.26 -2.06 -13.18
N ILE A 330 6.35 -2.97 -12.84
CA ILE A 330 6.66 -4.27 -12.24
C ILE A 330 6.43 -5.39 -13.25
N ARG A 331 7.15 -6.49 -13.12
CA ARG A 331 6.88 -7.73 -13.84
C ARG A 331 6.19 -8.70 -12.88
N ARG A 332 4.93 -9.04 -13.13
CA ARG A 332 4.13 -9.87 -12.21
C ARG A 332 4.68 -11.30 -12.13
N LYS A 333 4.67 -11.93 -10.95
CA LYS A 333 5.14 -13.32 -10.79
C LYS A 333 4.20 -14.38 -11.39
N ASP A 334 2.90 -14.08 -11.51
CA ASP A 334 1.85 -15.01 -11.93
C ASP A 334 1.80 -15.25 -13.45
N CYS A 335 1.89 -14.19 -14.26
CA CYS A 335 1.86 -14.27 -15.73
C CYS A 335 3.19 -13.87 -16.39
N GLY A 336 4.12 -13.24 -15.67
CA GLY A 336 5.38 -12.75 -16.24
C GLY A 336 5.22 -11.53 -17.16
N GLU A 337 4.05 -10.90 -17.22
CA GLU A 337 3.81 -9.67 -17.97
C GLU A 337 4.24 -8.43 -17.17
N TRP A 338 4.55 -7.33 -17.88
CA TRP A 338 4.79 -6.03 -17.27
C TRP A 338 3.48 -5.31 -16.95
N ALA A 339 3.44 -4.61 -15.83
CA ALA A 339 2.26 -3.92 -15.31
C ALA A 339 2.63 -2.61 -14.58
N ILE A 340 1.62 -1.77 -14.37
CA ILE A 340 1.68 -0.69 -13.37
C ILE A 340 1.66 -1.38 -11.98
N PRO A 341 2.42 -0.88 -10.98
CA PRO A 341 2.44 -1.44 -9.62
C PRO A 341 1.16 -1.05 -8.84
N GLY A 342 0.05 -1.70 -9.17
CA GLY A 342 -1.27 -1.46 -8.61
C GLY A 342 -1.94 -2.75 -8.14
N GLY A 343 -2.80 -2.61 -7.13
CA GLY A 343 -3.43 -3.73 -6.44
C GLY A 343 -4.83 -3.40 -5.93
N MET A 344 -5.36 -4.28 -5.09
CA MET A 344 -6.76 -4.27 -4.68
C MET A 344 -7.02 -3.20 -3.61
N VAL A 345 -8.17 -2.53 -3.68
CA VAL A 345 -8.65 -1.66 -2.59
C VAL A 345 -9.12 -2.53 -1.43
N ASP A 346 -8.52 -2.36 -0.26
CA ASP A 346 -8.91 -3.11 0.94
C ASP A 346 -10.30 -2.69 1.47
N PRO A 347 -11.05 -3.57 2.17
CA PRO A 347 -12.36 -3.23 2.72
C PRO A 347 -12.31 -2.02 3.67
N GLY A 348 -12.99 -0.94 3.29
CA GLY A 348 -12.99 0.34 4.01
C GLY A 348 -11.75 1.22 3.78
N GLU A 349 -10.81 0.81 2.93
CA GLU A 349 -9.64 1.62 2.54
C GLU A 349 -10.06 2.76 1.60
N GLN A 350 -9.40 3.92 1.72
CA GLN A 350 -9.53 4.99 0.74
C GLN A 350 -8.57 4.73 -0.42
N VAL A 351 -9.04 4.88 -1.67
CA VAL A 351 -8.25 4.70 -2.90
C VAL A 351 -6.92 5.47 -2.89
N SER A 352 -6.87 6.66 -2.28
CA SER A 352 -5.61 7.43 -2.14
C SER A 352 -4.58 6.76 -1.22
N VAL A 353 -5.03 5.98 -0.24
CA VAL A 353 -4.18 5.15 0.62
C VAL A 353 -3.72 3.92 -0.15
N THR A 354 -4.64 3.23 -0.85
CA THR A 354 -4.32 2.10 -1.75
C THR A 354 -3.21 2.47 -2.73
N LEU A 355 -3.37 3.58 -3.48
CA LEU A 355 -2.38 4.06 -4.46
C LEU A 355 -0.98 4.23 -3.85
N GLN A 356 -0.88 4.77 -2.63
CA GLN A 356 0.41 4.94 -1.95
C GLN A 356 0.94 3.62 -1.38
N ARG A 357 0.07 2.75 -0.84
CA ARG A 357 0.41 1.45 -0.26
C ARG A 357 0.98 0.52 -1.33
N GLU A 358 0.22 0.27 -2.40
CA GLU A 358 0.62 -0.62 -3.51
C GLU A 358 1.96 -0.21 -4.11
N PHE A 359 2.14 1.08 -4.42
CA PHE A 359 3.42 1.59 -4.91
C PHE A 359 4.59 1.38 -3.92
N SER A 360 4.34 1.51 -2.62
CA SER A 360 5.36 1.31 -1.58
C SER A 360 5.69 -0.16 -1.34
N GLU A 361 4.74 -1.07 -1.56
CA GLU A 361 4.88 -2.50 -1.34
C GLU A 361 5.48 -3.17 -2.57
N GLU A 362 4.89 -2.98 -3.77
CA GLU A 362 5.30 -3.67 -4.99
C GLU A 362 6.58 -3.12 -5.63
N ALA A 363 6.80 -1.80 -5.62
CA ALA A 363 7.89 -1.16 -6.36
C ALA A 363 9.11 -0.75 -5.51
N LEU A 364 8.94 -0.68 -4.19
CA LEU A 364 9.99 -0.26 -3.24
C LEU A 364 10.29 -1.30 -2.15
N ASN A 365 9.56 -2.43 -2.12
CA ASN A 365 9.65 -3.49 -1.11
C ASN A 365 9.70 -2.94 0.33
N SER A 366 8.84 -1.96 0.65
CA SER A 366 8.89 -1.25 1.94
C SER A 366 8.56 -2.13 3.16
N LEU A 367 8.15 -3.39 2.95
CA LEU A 367 7.97 -4.40 3.98
C LEU A 367 9.31 -4.99 4.46
N ALA A 368 10.30 -5.15 3.57
CA ALA A 368 11.62 -5.71 3.89
C ALA A 368 12.68 -4.67 4.29
N VAL A 369 12.41 -3.37 4.13
CA VAL A 369 13.38 -2.28 4.37
C VAL A 369 13.56 -1.99 5.88
N PRO A 370 14.80 -1.75 6.37
CA PRO A 370 15.07 -1.38 7.77
C PRO A 370 14.32 -0.11 8.23
N PRO A 371 13.93 0.00 9.53
CA PRO A 371 13.06 1.09 10.01
C PRO A 371 13.54 2.52 9.73
N ALA A 372 14.86 2.77 9.76
CA ALA A 372 15.43 4.09 9.51
C ALA A 372 15.30 4.52 8.04
N GLU A 373 15.53 3.58 7.11
CA GLU A 373 15.41 3.82 5.67
C GLU A 373 13.93 3.89 5.25
N LYS A 374 13.08 3.04 5.85
CA LYS A 374 11.63 3.06 5.67
C LYS A 374 11.01 4.42 5.96
N ALA A 375 11.50 5.16 6.95
CA ALA A 375 11.02 6.50 7.28
C ALA A 375 11.31 7.54 6.17
N GLU A 376 12.51 7.53 5.58
CA GLU A 376 12.88 8.45 4.49
C GLU A 376 12.22 8.06 3.16
N ILE A 377 12.10 6.76 2.86
CA ILE A 377 11.29 6.27 1.73
C ILE A 377 9.85 6.75 1.88
N HIS A 378 9.20 6.45 3.01
CA HIS A 378 7.82 6.84 3.29
C HIS A 378 7.61 8.35 3.16
N LYS A 379 8.54 9.17 3.65
CA LYS A 379 8.50 10.63 3.52
C LYS A 379 8.57 11.09 2.06
N ARG A 380 9.44 10.51 1.23
CA ARG A 380 9.55 10.88 -0.20
C ARG A 380 8.33 10.42 -1.02
N VAL A 381 7.86 9.21 -0.78
CA VAL A 381 6.62 8.69 -1.40
C VAL A 381 5.44 9.56 -0.97
N THR A 382 5.24 9.78 0.33
CA THR A 382 4.16 10.66 0.84
C THR A 382 4.21 12.05 0.20
N LYS A 383 5.40 12.67 0.08
CA LYS A 383 5.56 13.97 -0.61
C LYS A 383 5.13 13.91 -2.08
N LEU A 384 5.41 12.82 -2.80
CA LEU A 384 4.96 12.64 -4.19
C LEU A 384 3.45 12.43 -4.28
N PHE A 385 2.86 11.59 -3.43
CA PHE A 385 1.43 11.28 -3.46
C PHE A 385 0.56 12.43 -2.88
N GLN A 386 1.15 13.36 -2.12
CA GLN A 386 0.56 14.65 -1.75
C GLN A 386 0.76 15.75 -2.80
N SER A 387 1.59 15.53 -3.83
CA SER A 387 1.76 16.49 -4.93
C SER A 387 0.54 16.49 -5.86
N GLN A 388 0.44 17.47 -6.76
CA GLN A 388 -0.68 17.56 -7.70
C GLN A 388 -0.63 16.42 -8.73
N GLY A 389 -1.41 15.37 -8.48
CA GLY A 389 -1.70 14.31 -9.43
C GLY A 389 -2.96 14.59 -10.26
N PHE A 390 -3.23 13.71 -11.22
CA PHE A 390 -4.52 13.68 -11.92
C PHE A 390 -5.03 12.24 -12.07
N GLN A 391 -6.35 12.08 -12.08
CA GLN A 391 -7.00 10.80 -12.39
C GLN A 391 -6.88 10.57 -13.90
N VAL A 392 -6.20 9.49 -14.28
CA VAL A 392 -5.99 9.07 -15.67
C VAL A 392 -7.22 8.34 -16.19
N TYR A 393 -7.73 7.40 -15.38
CA TYR A 393 -8.85 6.55 -15.71
C TYR A 393 -9.64 6.18 -14.45
N LYS A 394 -10.94 5.96 -14.61
CA LYS A 394 -11.83 5.41 -13.59
C LYS A 394 -12.93 4.63 -14.32
N GLY A 395 -12.97 3.32 -14.12
CA GLY A 395 -13.93 2.46 -14.84
C GLY A 395 -13.53 1.00 -14.88
N TYR A 396 -14.23 0.26 -15.73
CA TYR A 396 -14.03 -1.15 -16.06
C TYR A 396 -12.67 -1.45 -16.69
N VAL A 397 -12.01 -2.51 -16.23
CA VAL A 397 -10.77 -3.00 -16.85
C VAL A 397 -11.05 -4.28 -17.62
N ASP A 398 -10.63 -4.35 -18.89
CA ASP A 398 -10.63 -5.59 -19.66
C ASP A 398 -9.50 -6.50 -19.17
N ASP A 399 -9.83 -7.33 -18.18
CA ASP A 399 -8.91 -8.18 -17.43
C ASP A 399 -9.26 -9.66 -17.65
N PRO A 400 -8.28 -10.55 -17.88
CA PRO A 400 -8.55 -11.96 -18.15
C PRO A 400 -9.15 -12.73 -16.96
N ARG A 401 -9.21 -12.14 -15.75
CA ARG A 401 -9.92 -12.68 -14.57
C ARG A 401 -11.42 -12.40 -14.59
N ASN A 402 -11.90 -11.48 -15.44
CA ASN A 402 -13.32 -11.11 -15.50
C ASN A 402 -14.22 -12.31 -15.84
N THR A 403 -15.41 -12.34 -15.26
CA THR A 403 -16.46 -13.34 -15.49
C THR A 403 -17.77 -12.63 -15.81
N ASP A 404 -18.83 -13.39 -16.05
CA ASP A 404 -20.19 -12.85 -16.18
C ASP A 404 -20.71 -12.22 -14.88
N ASN A 405 -20.12 -12.56 -13.72
CA ASN A 405 -20.62 -12.19 -12.40
C ASN A 405 -19.58 -11.52 -11.46
N ALA A 406 -18.36 -11.28 -11.93
CA ALA A 406 -17.33 -10.54 -11.22
C ALA A 406 -16.38 -9.90 -12.23
N TRP A 407 -15.98 -8.65 -12.01
CA TRP A 407 -15.07 -7.95 -12.92
C TRP A 407 -14.17 -6.97 -12.19
N MET A 408 -13.05 -6.64 -12.81
CA MET A 408 -12.11 -5.62 -12.35
C MET A 408 -12.60 -4.22 -12.71
N GLU A 409 -12.51 -3.31 -11.75
CA GLU A 409 -12.58 -1.86 -11.98
C GLU A 409 -11.38 -1.20 -11.32
N THR A 410 -10.87 -0.11 -11.88
CA THR A 410 -9.72 0.60 -11.30
C THR A 410 -9.92 2.10 -11.27
N ILE A 411 -9.19 2.75 -10.37
CA ILE A 411 -8.83 4.17 -10.49
C ILE A 411 -7.33 4.24 -10.76
N ALA A 412 -6.97 4.63 -11.99
CA ALA A 412 -5.60 4.90 -12.35
C ALA A 412 -5.30 6.40 -12.14
N ALA A 413 -4.21 6.71 -11.45
CA ALA A 413 -3.82 8.08 -11.12
C ALA A 413 -2.33 8.33 -11.41
N ASN A 414 -2.02 9.45 -12.06
CA ASN A 414 -0.66 9.82 -12.39
C ASN A 414 -0.07 10.77 -11.35
N PHE A 415 1.08 10.37 -10.80
CA PHE A 415 1.92 11.20 -9.95
C PHE A 415 3.25 11.44 -10.67
N HIS A 416 3.68 12.69 -10.78
CA HIS A 416 4.80 13.06 -11.64
C HIS A 416 5.90 13.77 -10.88
N ASN A 417 7.12 13.24 -10.97
CA ASN A 417 8.32 13.82 -10.39
C ASN A 417 9.05 14.69 -11.43
N GLU A 418 8.56 15.91 -11.65
CA GLU A 418 9.09 16.86 -12.66
C GLU A 418 10.59 17.16 -12.46
N ALA A 419 11.02 17.37 -11.21
CA ALA A 419 12.40 17.71 -10.86
C ALA A 419 13.35 16.49 -10.78
N GLY A 420 12.82 15.25 -10.87
CA GLY A 420 13.62 14.03 -10.76
C GLY A 420 14.30 13.82 -9.38
N ASP A 421 13.92 14.55 -8.34
CA ASP A 421 14.66 14.62 -7.07
C ASP A 421 14.07 13.76 -5.93
N SER A 422 12.78 13.42 -6.02
CA SER A 422 12.04 12.59 -5.07
C SER A 422 12.21 11.07 -5.34
N VAL A 423 11.12 10.34 -5.57
CA VAL A 423 11.06 8.89 -5.78
C VAL A 423 11.98 8.40 -6.90
N SER A 424 12.29 9.23 -7.89
CA SER A 424 13.22 8.90 -8.98
C SER A 424 14.66 8.65 -8.55
N ARG A 425 15.02 8.98 -7.29
CA ARG A 425 16.32 8.68 -6.67
C ARG A 425 16.27 7.51 -5.67
N LEU A 426 15.10 6.91 -5.46
CA LEU A 426 14.99 5.70 -4.62
C LEU A 426 15.42 4.48 -5.45
N PRO A 427 16.17 3.52 -4.86
CA PRO A 427 16.37 2.23 -5.50
C PRO A 427 15.02 1.52 -5.57
N LEU A 428 14.67 1.03 -6.76
CA LEU A 428 13.46 0.21 -6.93
C LEU A 428 13.79 -1.22 -6.50
N HIS A 429 12.94 -1.78 -5.65
CA HIS A 429 13.05 -3.14 -5.14
C HIS A 429 11.71 -3.83 -5.32
N ALA A 430 11.70 -4.97 -6.02
CA ALA A 430 10.48 -5.70 -6.28
C ALA A 430 9.94 -6.27 -4.96
N GLY A 431 8.65 -6.03 -4.69
CA GLY A 431 7.93 -6.58 -3.55
C GLY A 431 7.65 -8.08 -3.68
N ASP A 432 6.91 -8.62 -2.71
CA ASP A 432 6.68 -10.07 -2.63
C ASP A 432 5.86 -10.66 -3.79
N ASP A 433 5.06 -9.85 -4.50
CA ASP A 433 4.30 -10.28 -5.68
C ASP A 433 4.92 -9.86 -7.04
N ALA A 434 5.95 -9.01 -7.02
CA ALA A 434 6.68 -8.55 -8.19
C ALA A 434 7.98 -9.36 -8.41
N GLY A 435 8.18 -9.90 -9.60
CA GLY A 435 9.40 -10.63 -9.96
C GLY A 435 10.56 -9.71 -10.34
N GLN A 436 10.25 -8.56 -10.94
CA GLN A 436 11.20 -7.52 -11.35
C GLN A 436 10.52 -6.15 -11.22
N VAL A 437 11.30 -5.09 -11.05
CA VAL A 437 10.83 -3.70 -11.07
C VAL A 437 11.87 -2.82 -11.76
N GLN A 438 11.43 -1.86 -12.58
CA GLN A 438 12.34 -0.90 -13.21
C GLN A 438 11.61 0.38 -13.67
N TRP A 439 12.40 1.41 -14.01
CA TRP A 439 11.91 2.52 -14.82
C TRP A 439 11.90 2.09 -16.29
N VAL A 440 10.75 2.21 -16.95
CA VAL A 440 10.56 1.89 -18.37
C VAL A 440 10.20 3.17 -19.11
N ASP A 441 10.72 3.34 -20.32
CA ASP A 441 10.32 4.41 -21.23
C ASP A 441 8.87 4.19 -21.68
N ILE A 442 8.06 5.25 -21.70
CA ILE A 442 6.69 5.17 -22.22
C ILE A 442 6.75 5.25 -23.74
N GLU A 443 6.38 4.14 -24.39
CA GLU A 443 6.30 3.99 -25.84
C GLU A 443 5.14 3.05 -26.20
N SER A 444 4.49 3.27 -27.35
CA SER A 444 3.36 2.48 -27.84
C SER A 444 3.65 1.00 -28.12
N SER A 445 4.92 0.64 -28.32
CA SER A 445 5.40 -0.73 -28.54
C SER A 445 5.50 -1.56 -27.24
N PHE A 446 5.52 -0.93 -26.06
CA PHE A 446 5.75 -1.64 -24.80
C PHE A 446 4.52 -2.46 -24.39
N THR A 447 4.66 -3.79 -24.43
CA THR A 447 3.56 -4.73 -24.16
C THR A 447 3.27 -4.81 -22.66
N LEU A 448 2.00 -4.61 -22.30
CA LEU A 448 1.54 -4.50 -20.93
C LEU A 448 0.29 -5.33 -20.63
N TYR A 449 0.19 -5.73 -19.36
CA TYR A 449 -0.95 -6.40 -18.76
C TYR A 449 -2.25 -5.58 -18.87
N ALA A 450 -3.38 -6.29 -18.93
CA ALA A 450 -4.75 -5.72 -18.98
C ALA A 450 -4.85 -4.50 -19.92
N SER A 451 -5.45 -3.39 -19.47
CA SER A 451 -5.60 -2.15 -20.25
C SER A 451 -4.48 -1.12 -20.01
N HIS A 452 -3.37 -1.48 -19.36
CA HIS A 452 -2.40 -0.51 -18.83
C HIS A 452 -1.73 0.36 -19.90
N SER A 453 -1.50 -0.17 -21.11
CA SER A 453 -0.99 0.62 -22.25
C SER A 453 -1.90 1.80 -22.59
N HIS A 454 -3.23 1.65 -22.51
CA HIS A 454 -4.15 2.76 -22.72
C HIS A 454 -4.03 3.85 -21.65
N PHE A 455 -3.79 3.47 -20.39
CA PHE A 455 -3.57 4.44 -19.32
C PHE A 455 -2.27 5.24 -19.56
N LEU A 456 -1.20 4.58 -20.00
CA LEU A 456 0.05 5.26 -20.34
C LEU A 456 -0.08 6.18 -21.56
N GLN A 457 -0.89 5.81 -22.56
CA GLN A 457 -1.21 6.69 -23.69
C GLN A 457 -1.85 8.00 -23.23
N LEU A 458 -2.82 7.93 -22.31
CA LEU A 458 -3.47 9.10 -21.74
C LEU A 458 -2.48 9.95 -20.93
N VAL A 459 -1.58 9.32 -20.17
CA VAL A 459 -0.52 10.01 -19.42
C VAL A 459 0.49 10.69 -20.35
N ALA A 460 0.94 10.03 -21.40
CA ALA A 460 1.84 10.61 -22.40
C ALA A 460 1.21 11.84 -23.08
N LYS A 461 -0.07 11.73 -23.45
CA LYS A 461 -0.84 12.85 -24.04
C LYS A 461 -0.95 14.04 -23.09
N GLU A 462 -1.38 13.83 -21.84
CA GLU A 462 -1.52 14.92 -20.85
C GLU A 462 -0.18 15.58 -20.51
N ARG A 463 0.89 14.79 -20.43
CA ARG A 463 2.25 15.29 -20.16
C ARG A 463 2.97 15.85 -21.38
N LYS A 464 2.38 15.77 -22.59
CA LYS A 464 3.01 16.14 -23.88
C LYS A 464 4.33 15.40 -24.15
N ALA A 465 4.36 14.11 -23.81
CA ALA A 465 5.48 13.22 -24.03
C ALA A 465 5.36 12.46 -25.35
N HIS A 466 6.42 11.76 -25.74
CA HIS A 466 6.36 10.74 -26.79
C HIS A 466 5.36 9.62 -26.42
N TRP A 467 4.66 9.13 -27.44
CA TRP A 467 3.92 7.87 -27.52
C TRP A 467 4.31 7.14 -28.80
#